data_AF-A0AAV9FXD0-F1
#
_entry.id   AF-A0AAV9FXD0-F1
#
_cell.length_a   1.000
_cell.length_b   1.000
_cell.length_c   1.000
_cell.angle_alpha   90.00
_cell.angle_beta   90.00
_cell.angle_gamma   90.00
#
_symmetry.space_group_name_H-M   'P 1'
#
loop_
_entity.id
_entity.type
_entity.pdbx_description
1 polymer ?
#
loop_
_entity_poly.entity_id
_entity_poly.type
_entity_poly.pdbx_seq_one_letter_code
_entity_poly.pdbx_strand_id
1 'polypeptide(L)'
;MTISGFKNNPTIQKFTGLKRYFRSHETTISRERIEDFKKFSKLINFGGDVIAFDILGSLNFGQATAESDTDIVMYTQCENSKMGECGMEDCYKISLFKHLFMNLVTYEHNTEAYKLEIVDCINLNQLEEDILNGHSDSEMVIRFCFYRSICRGVNRKLLRKYEQQIASNIPLSKSLEESIEHCFDGIVQTSQHTYSFHKYSHRLQDKGIGLPSTMAAKIKDYLKQ
;
A
#
# COMPACT_ATOMS: atom_id res chain seq x y z
N MET A 1 8.36 3.50 4.27
CA MET A 1 8.60 4.16 5.57
C MET A 1 7.24 4.58 6.04
N THR A 2 7.00 4.36 7.33
CA THR A 2 5.86 4.87 8.09
C THR A 2 6.02 6.37 8.29
N ILE A 3 4.91 7.11 8.40
CA ILE A 3 4.92 8.51 8.85
C ILE A 3 5.64 8.58 10.20
N SER A 4 6.47 9.61 10.42
CA SER A 4 7.37 9.67 11.58
C SER A 4 6.65 9.65 12.92
N GLY A 5 5.44 10.24 13.00
CA GLY A 5 4.59 10.19 14.19
C GLY A 5 4.28 8.75 14.62
N PHE A 6 4.03 7.85 13.66
CA PHE A 6 3.62 6.48 13.95
C PHE A 6 4.78 5.48 14.00
N LYS A 7 6.03 5.95 13.86
CA LYS A 7 7.20 5.05 13.76
C LYS A 7 7.43 4.24 15.05
N ASN A 8 7.01 4.75 16.19
CA ASN A 8 7.19 4.12 17.50
C ASN A 8 6.03 3.22 17.90
N ASN A 9 4.98 3.14 17.08
CA ASN A 9 3.86 2.25 17.32
C ASN A 9 4.33 0.77 17.29
N PRO A 10 4.12 -0.01 18.37
CA PRO A 10 4.61 -1.39 18.47
C PRO A 10 4.05 -2.31 17.38
N THR A 11 2.76 -2.19 17.06
CA THR A 11 2.08 -3.03 16.08
C THR A 11 2.63 -2.79 14.67
N ILE A 12 2.84 -1.52 14.30
CA ILE A 12 3.50 -1.13 13.05
C ILE A 12 4.93 -1.67 13.00
N GLN A 13 5.69 -1.59 14.09
CA GLN A 13 7.06 -2.11 14.12
C GLN A 13 7.11 -3.62 13.93
N LYS A 14 6.25 -4.38 14.61
CA LYS A 14 6.12 -5.83 14.42
C LYS A 14 5.81 -6.16 12.96
N PHE A 15 4.76 -5.55 12.40
CA PHE A 15 4.35 -5.76 11.02
C PHE A 15 5.45 -5.43 10.01
N THR A 16 6.07 -4.25 10.13
CA THR A 16 7.13 -3.82 9.20
C THR A 16 8.39 -4.66 9.32
N GLY A 17 8.69 -5.20 10.50
CA GLY A 17 9.75 -6.17 10.73
C GLY A 17 9.49 -7.48 9.97
N LEU A 18 8.30 -8.05 10.10
CA LEU A 18 7.89 -9.24 9.34
C LEU A 18 7.93 -9.00 7.83
N LYS A 19 7.35 -7.89 7.37
CA LYS A 19 7.37 -7.50 5.96
C LYS A 19 8.79 -7.39 5.41
N ARG A 20 9.73 -6.83 6.18
CA ARG A 20 11.14 -6.71 5.76
C ARG A 20 11.80 -8.07 5.56
N TYR A 21 11.51 -9.03 6.44
CA TYR A 21 12.05 -10.38 6.33
C TYR A 21 11.55 -11.10 5.06
N PHE A 22 10.25 -11.08 4.78
CA PHE A 22 9.75 -11.69 3.53
C PHE A 22 10.32 -10.98 2.30
N ARG A 23 10.46 -9.67 2.34
CA ARG A 23 11.04 -8.89 1.23
C ARG A 23 12.54 -9.11 1.03
N SER A 24 13.30 -9.60 2.02
CA SER A 24 14.70 -9.97 1.77
C SER A 24 14.82 -11.22 0.88
N HIS A 25 13.72 -11.96 0.73
CA HIS A 25 13.59 -13.14 -0.13
C HIS A 25 12.65 -12.86 -1.30
N GLU A 26 12.66 -11.62 -1.79
CA GLU A 26 11.74 -11.14 -2.82
C GLU A 26 11.86 -11.93 -4.14
N THR A 27 10.71 -12.32 -4.70
CA THR A 27 10.63 -13.06 -5.97
C THR A 27 10.93 -12.17 -7.17
N THR A 28 11.42 -12.76 -8.26
CA THR A 28 11.61 -12.06 -9.54
C THR A 28 10.30 -11.41 -10.03
N ILE A 29 9.20 -12.16 -10.00
CA ILE A 29 7.85 -11.65 -10.33
C ILE A 29 7.51 -10.40 -9.50
N SER A 30 7.84 -10.39 -8.20
CA SER A 30 7.57 -9.22 -7.37
C SER A 30 8.38 -8.00 -7.77
N ARG A 31 9.64 -8.20 -8.19
CA ARG A 31 10.51 -7.11 -8.65
C ARG A 31 10.02 -6.53 -9.96
N GLU A 32 9.68 -7.39 -10.91
CA GLU A 32 9.19 -7.01 -12.25
C GLU A 32 7.92 -6.17 -12.15
N ARG A 33 6.89 -6.67 -11.45
CA ARG A 33 5.62 -5.93 -11.29
C ARG A 33 5.80 -4.59 -10.60
N ILE A 34 6.71 -4.50 -9.62
CA ILE A 34 7.03 -3.23 -8.96
C ILE A 34 7.72 -2.27 -9.93
N GLU A 35 8.53 -2.77 -10.85
CA GLU A 35 9.13 -1.94 -11.89
C GLU A 35 8.07 -1.44 -12.88
N ASP A 36 7.06 -2.26 -13.22
CA ASP A 36 5.93 -1.83 -14.06
C ASP A 36 5.19 -0.64 -13.44
N PHE A 37 4.86 -0.69 -12.15
CA PHE A 37 4.25 0.48 -11.47
C PHE A 37 5.17 1.71 -11.43
N LYS A 38 6.49 1.52 -11.31
CA LYS A 38 7.42 2.66 -11.36
C LYS A 38 7.50 3.27 -12.75
N LYS A 39 7.57 2.45 -13.80
CA LYS A 39 7.54 2.90 -15.20
C LYS A 39 6.24 3.65 -15.47
N PHE A 40 5.10 3.04 -15.12
CA PHE A 40 3.79 3.63 -15.31
C PHE A 40 3.63 4.96 -14.57
N SER A 41 3.97 5.01 -13.28
CA SER A 41 3.89 6.27 -12.53
C SER A 41 4.79 7.35 -13.15
N LYS A 42 6.02 7.03 -13.59
CA LYS A 42 6.86 8.01 -14.30
C LYS A 42 6.21 8.53 -15.58
N LEU A 43 5.61 7.65 -16.40
CA LEU A 43 4.97 8.02 -17.66
C LEU A 43 3.78 8.98 -17.43
N ILE A 44 2.89 8.63 -16.51
CA ILE A 44 1.72 9.46 -16.20
C ILE A 44 2.13 10.82 -15.62
N ASN A 45 3.09 10.83 -14.68
CA ASN A 45 3.61 12.08 -14.10
C ASN A 45 4.36 12.94 -15.12
N PHE A 46 5.01 12.35 -16.12
CA PHE A 46 5.61 13.11 -17.22
C PHE A 46 4.55 13.76 -18.12
N GLY A 47 3.39 13.12 -18.28
CA GLY A 47 2.22 13.67 -18.99
C GLY A 47 1.48 14.78 -18.24
N GLY A 48 1.91 15.13 -17.01
CA GLY A 48 1.32 16.18 -16.19
C GLY A 48 0.27 15.70 -15.18
N ASP A 49 -0.11 14.43 -15.22
CA ASP A 49 -1.06 13.84 -14.28
C ASP A 49 -0.37 13.30 -13.04
N VAL A 50 -1.01 13.44 -11.87
CA VAL A 50 -0.46 12.98 -10.61
C VAL A 50 -0.94 11.57 -10.31
N ILE A 51 0.00 10.63 -10.17
CA ILE A 51 -0.32 9.27 -9.70
C ILE A 51 0.75 8.67 -8.79
N ALA A 52 0.31 7.98 -7.75
CA ALA A 52 1.14 7.10 -6.93
C ALA A 52 0.34 5.86 -6.50
N PHE A 53 1.02 4.88 -5.91
CA PHE A 53 0.39 3.61 -5.51
C PHE A 53 0.89 3.13 -4.17
N ASP A 54 0.02 2.47 -3.42
CA ASP A 54 0.39 1.61 -2.32
C ASP A 54 -0.02 0.17 -2.64
N ILE A 55 0.96 -0.72 -2.64
CA ILE A 55 0.78 -2.12 -3.03
C ILE A 55 0.48 -2.97 -1.80
N LEU A 56 -0.51 -3.87 -1.91
CA LEU A 56 -0.94 -4.79 -0.86
C LEU A 56 -0.61 -6.27 -1.19
N GLY A 57 -1.09 -7.18 -0.33
CA GLY A 57 -1.05 -8.62 -0.57
C GLY A 57 0.35 -9.19 -0.78
N SER A 58 0.46 -10.16 -1.69
CA SER A 58 1.71 -10.91 -1.91
C SER A 58 2.83 -10.01 -2.43
N LEU A 59 2.49 -8.99 -3.23
CA LEU A 59 3.46 -8.07 -3.82
C LEU A 59 4.03 -7.09 -2.77
N ASN A 60 3.23 -6.70 -1.76
CA ASN A 60 3.70 -5.94 -0.60
C ASN A 60 4.79 -6.68 0.18
N PHE A 61 4.66 -8.00 0.34
CA PHE A 61 5.63 -8.87 1.02
C PHE A 61 6.77 -9.36 0.11
N GLY A 62 6.73 -9.06 -1.18
CA GLY A 62 7.72 -9.53 -2.15
C GLY A 62 7.59 -11.03 -2.47
N GLN A 63 6.44 -11.64 -2.17
CA GLN A 63 6.20 -13.07 -2.30
C GLN A 63 5.23 -13.41 -3.44
N ALA A 64 5.06 -12.52 -4.42
CA ALA A 64 4.18 -12.75 -5.57
C ALA A 64 4.67 -13.88 -6.48
N THR A 65 3.72 -14.64 -7.03
CA THR A 65 3.89 -15.66 -8.06
C THR A 65 3.17 -15.20 -9.35
N ALA A 66 3.37 -15.90 -10.46
CA ALA A 66 2.71 -15.56 -11.73
C ALA A 66 1.17 -15.47 -11.60
N GLU A 67 0.58 -16.40 -10.85
CA GLU A 67 -0.87 -16.46 -10.58
C GLU A 67 -1.34 -15.52 -9.47
N SER A 68 -0.44 -14.78 -8.81
CA SER A 68 -0.87 -13.88 -7.73
C SER A 68 -1.62 -12.68 -8.31
N ASP A 69 -2.75 -12.33 -7.72
CA ASP A 69 -3.42 -11.06 -7.95
C ASP A 69 -2.56 -9.89 -7.42
N THR A 70 -2.79 -8.70 -7.97
CA THR A 70 -2.11 -7.47 -7.58
C THR A 70 -3.12 -6.46 -7.07
N ASP A 71 -3.19 -6.33 -5.76
CA ASP A 71 -4.07 -5.40 -5.06
C ASP A 71 -3.35 -4.07 -4.81
N ILE A 72 -3.99 -2.96 -5.17
CA ILE A 72 -3.41 -1.62 -5.05
C ILE A 72 -4.39 -0.60 -4.43
N VAL A 73 -3.84 0.32 -3.67
CA VAL A 73 -4.44 1.63 -3.42
C VAL A 73 -3.85 2.62 -4.42
N MET A 74 -4.72 3.34 -5.14
CA MET A 74 -4.33 4.38 -6.07
C MET A 74 -4.40 5.75 -5.40
N TYR A 75 -3.43 6.62 -5.68
CA TYR A 75 -3.48 8.03 -5.28
C TYR A 75 -3.48 8.87 -6.54
N THR A 76 -4.48 9.73 -6.71
CA THR A 76 -4.59 10.63 -7.87
C THR A 76 -5.34 11.89 -7.49
N GLN A 77 -5.18 12.95 -8.28
CA GLN A 77 -6.07 14.11 -8.23
C GLN A 77 -7.21 13.90 -9.22
N CYS A 78 -8.45 13.90 -8.73
CA CYS A 78 -9.60 13.86 -9.61
C CYS A 78 -9.71 15.14 -10.45
N GLU A 79 -10.27 14.99 -11.64
CA GLU A 79 -10.43 16.03 -12.64
C GLU A 79 -11.15 17.28 -12.09
N ASN A 80 -10.85 18.44 -12.68
CA ASN A 80 -11.47 19.72 -12.34
C ASN A 80 -11.44 20.05 -10.83
N SER A 81 -10.39 19.58 -10.12
CA SER A 81 -10.23 19.75 -8.68
C SER A 81 -11.40 19.21 -7.86
N LYS A 82 -12.07 18.16 -8.35
CA LYS A 82 -13.19 17.54 -7.65
C LYS A 82 -12.76 17.03 -6.28
N MET A 83 -13.61 17.29 -5.28
CA MET A 83 -13.43 16.96 -3.87
C MET A 83 -14.26 15.73 -3.48
N GLY A 84 -14.02 15.21 -2.28
CA GLY A 84 -14.64 13.99 -1.77
C GLY A 84 -13.99 12.69 -2.26
N GLU A 85 -14.72 11.59 -2.10
CA GLU A 85 -14.27 10.24 -2.40
C GLU A 85 -14.02 9.98 -3.89
N CYS A 86 -13.18 8.98 -4.15
CA CYS A 86 -12.95 8.44 -5.49
C CYS A 86 -14.10 7.51 -5.92
N GLY A 87 -15.14 8.04 -6.55
CA GLY A 87 -16.19 7.24 -7.20
C GLY A 87 -15.90 6.93 -8.67
N MET A 88 -16.45 5.83 -9.23
CA MET A 88 -16.37 5.56 -10.68
C MET A 88 -17.06 6.66 -11.52
N GLU A 89 -18.12 7.27 -10.98
CA GLU A 89 -18.79 8.42 -11.60
C GLU A 89 -18.11 9.75 -11.26
N ASP A 90 -17.27 9.76 -10.23
CA ASP A 90 -16.71 10.96 -9.64
C ASP A 90 -15.26 11.25 -10.01
N CYS A 91 -14.57 10.26 -10.58
CA CYS A 91 -13.16 10.35 -10.92
C CYS A 91 -12.83 9.40 -12.09
N TYR A 92 -13.02 9.86 -13.33
CA TYR A 92 -12.84 8.99 -14.51
C TYR A 92 -11.39 8.47 -14.63
N LYS A 93 -10.43 9.21 -14.05
CA LYS A 93 -9.00 8.88 -14.08
C LYS A 93 -8.68 7.50 -13.51
N ILE A 94 -9.49 6.99 -12.57
CA ILE A 94 -9.29 5.65 -12.01
C ILE A 94 -9.41 4.59 -13.11
N SER A 95 -10.50 4.65 -13.89
CA SER A 95 -10.75 3.72 -14.99
C SER A 95 -9.73 3.90 -16.11
N LEU A 96 -9.43 5.16 -16.47
CA LEU A 96 -8.43 5.49 -17.48
C LEU A 96 -7.05 4.92 -17.12
N PHE A 97 -6.54 5.21 -15.91
CA PHE A 97 -5.22 4.75 -15.49
C PHE A 97 -5.17 3.23 -15.31
N LYS A 98 -6.26 2.59 -14.86
CA LYS A 98 -6.35 1.14 -14.87
C LYS A 98 -6.15 0.58 -16.29
N HIS A 99 -6.89 1.10 -17.27
CA HIS A 99 -6.80 0.65 -18.66
C HIS A 99 -5.40 0.88 -19.25
N LEU A 100 -4.83 2.06 -19.06
CA LEU A 100 -3.48 2.39 -19.54
C LEU A 100 -2.41 1.50 -18.90
N PHE A 101 -2.53 1.19 -17.60
CA PHE A 101 -1.62 0.29 -16.92
C PHE A 101 -1.68 -1.13 -17.51
N MET A 102 -2.89 -1.65 -17.73
CA MET A 102 -3.06 -2.98 -18.32
C MET A 102 -2.45 -3.06 -19.72
N ASN A 103 -2.64 -2.04 -20.55
CA ASN A 103 -2.02 -1.97 -21.88
C ASN A 103 -0.49 -1.95 -21.82
N LEU A 104 0.09 -1.20 -20.87
CA LEU A 104 1.54 -1.17 -20.66
C LEU A 104 2.07 -2.58 -20.30
N VAL A 105 1.43 -3.26 -19.35
CA VAL A 105 1.87 -4.58 -18.90
C VAL A 105 1.74 -5.61 -20.02
N THR A 106 0.63 -5.63 -20.74
CA THR A 106 0.46 -6.54 -21.89
C THR A 106 1.54 -6.32 -22.95
N TYR A 107 1.90 -5.06 -23.23
CA TYR A 107 2.95 -4.73 -24.19
C TYR A 107 4.34 -5.15 -23.71
N GLU A 108 4.71 -4.83 -22.47
CA GLU A 108 6.07 -5.07 -21.93
C GLU A 108 6.39 -6.55 -21.78
N HIS A 109 5.41 -7.36 -21.38
CA HIS A 109 5.62 -8.78 -21.09
C HIS A 109 5.31 -9.70 -22.26
N ASN A 110 4.66 -9.20 -23.33
CA ASN A 110 4.19 -10.01 -24.48
C ASN A 110 3.43 -11.28 -24.03
N THR A 111 2.69 -11.15 -22.94
CA THR A 111 1.87 -12.18 -22.28
C THR A 111 0.58 -11.54 -21.79
N GLU A 112 -0.37 -12.35 -21.33
CA GLU A 112 -1.53 -11.85 -20.61
C GLU A 112 -1.10 -11.03 -19.39
N ALA A 113 -1.74 -9.87 -19.21
CA ALA A 113 -1.49 -9.04 -18.06
C ALA A 113 -2.01 -9.74 -16.80
N TYR A 114 -1.24 -9.66 -15.71
CA TYR A 114 -1.68 -10.18 -14.44
C TYR A 114 -2.91 -9.43 -13.92
N LYS A 115 -3.73 -10.11 -13.11
CA LYS A 115 -4.93 -9.52 -12.53
C LYS A 115 -4.57 -8.34 -11.60
N LEU A 116 -5.12 -7.17 -11.92
CA LEU A 116 -4.99 -5.93 -11.15
C LEU A 116 -6.33 -5.58 -10.50
N GLU A 117 -6.32 -5.41 -9.19
CA GLU A 117 -7.46 -4.97 -8.40
C GLU A 117 -7.14 -3.64 -7.70
N ILE A 118 -7.95 -2.62 -7.98
CA ILE A 118 -7.90 -1.34 -7.26
C ILE A 118 -8.83 -1.50 -6.08
N VAL A 119 -8.27 -1.70 -4.89
CA VAL A 119 -9.06 -1.93 -3.67
C VAL A 119 -9.51 -0.64 -3.03
N ASP A 120 -8.78 0.45 -3.28
CA ASP A 120 -9.14 1.78 -2.83
C ASP A 120 -8.51 2.87 -3.72
N CYS A 121 -9.07 4.07 -3.69
CA CYS A 121 -8.51 5.27 -4.29
C CYS A 121 -8.60 6.45 -3.33
N ILE A 122 -7.48 7.11 -3.11
CA ILE A 122 -7.38 8.32 -2.29
C ILE A 122 -7.30 9.52 -3.22
N ASN A 123 -8.34 10.37 -3.18
CA ASN A 123 -8.39 11.63 -3.90
C ASN A 123 -7.46 12.64 -3.21
N LEU A 124 -6.36 12.98 -3.87
CA LEU A 124 -5.35 13.86 -3.33
C LEU A 124 -5.82 15.31 -3.16
N ASN A 125 -6.90 15.73 -3.84
CA ASN A 125 -7.49 17.05 -3.63
C ASN A 125 -8.13 17.14 -2.23
N GLN A 126 -8.99 16.17 -1.92
CA GLN A 126 -9.67 16.11 -0.62
C GLN A 126 -8.69 15.82 0.52
N LEU A 127 -7.72 14.93 0.30
CA LEU A 127 -6.68 14.64 1.29
C LEU A 127 -5.89 15.90 1.68
N GLU A 128 -5.53 16.75 0.71
CA GLU A 128 -4.81 17.99 0.96
C GLU A 128 -5.63 18.95 1.84
N GLU A 129 -6.92 19.12 1.50
CA GLU A 129 -7.86 19.95 2.24
C GLU A 129 -8.03 19.47 3.69
N ASP A 130 -8.23 18.17 3.90
CA ASP A 130 -8.43 17.61 5.24
C ASP A 130 -7.20 17.73 6.14
N ILE A 131 -6.01 17.56 5.56
CA ILE A 131 -4.75 17.73 6.30
C ILE A 131 -4.55 19.20 6.69
N LEU A 132 -4.83 20.13 5.78
CA LEU A 132 -4.67 21.56 6.02
C LEU A 132 -5.62 22.08 7.11
N ASN A 133 -6.86 21.61 7.10
CA ASN A 133 -7.86 21.97 8.10
C ASN A 133 -7.74 21.18 9.41
N GLY A 134 -6.86 20.18 9.47
CA GLY A 134 -6.63 19.38 10.67
C GLY A 134 -7.79 18.46 11.03
N HIS A 135 -8.53 17.96 10.04
CA HIS A 135 -9.68 17.06 10.24
C HIS A 135 -9.21 15.67 10.69
N SER A 136 -9.04 15.49 12.01
CA SER A 136 -8.54 14.24 12.60
C SER A 136 -9.49 13.05 12.48
N ASP A 137 -10.77 13.32 12.24
CA ASP A 137 -11.84 12.34 12.01
C ASP A 137 -12.08 12.06 10.51
N SER A 138 -11.34 12.70 9.60
CA SER A 138 -11.44 12.41 8.17
C SER A 138 -11.02 10.96 7.89
N GLU A 139 -11.97 10.18 7.38
CA GLU A 139 -11.72 8.81 6.93
C GLU A 139 -10.61 8.76 5.88
N MET A 140 -10.50 9.76 5.02
CA MET A 140 -9.47 9.83 3.98
C MET A 140 -8.07 9.99 4.57
N VAL A 141 -7.91 10.84 5.59
CA VAL A 141 -6.63 11.03 6.29
C VAL A 141 -6.25 9.77 7.07
N ILE A 142 -7.22 9.13 7.74
CA ILE A 142 -7.02 7.88 8.49
C ILE A 142 -6.58 6.77 7.54
N ARG A 143 -7.32 6.53 6.44
CA ARG A 143 -6.98 5.52 5.42
C ARG A 143 -5.61 5.79 4.79
N PHE A 144 -5.31 7.05 4.44
CA PHE A 144 -3.98 7.44 3.97
C PHE A 144 -2.90 7.01 4.97
N CYS A 145 -3.01 7.43 6.24
CA CYS A 145 -2.03 7.11 7.27
C CYS A 145 -1.86 5.61 7.49
N PHE A 146 -2.97 4.87 7.46
CA PHE A 146 -2.99 3.43 7.58
C PHE A 146 -2.23 2.75 6.42
N TYR A 147 -2.59 3.04 5.17
CA TYR A 147 -1.91 2.47 4.00
C TYR A 147 -0.43 2.81 3.99
N ARG A 148 -0.06 4.07 4.32
CA ARG A 148 1.36 4.46 4.41
C ARG A 148 2.13 3.69 5.49
N SER A 149 1.44 3.14 6.48
CA SER A 149 2.03 2.33 7.55
C SER A 149 2.26 0.86 7.14
N ILE A 150 1.34 0.26 6.36
CA ILE A 150 1.38 -1.17 6.03
C ILE A 150 1.80 -1.51 4.60
N CYS A 151 1.59 -0.63 3.63
CA CYS A 151 1.77 -0.95 2.23
C CYS A 151 3.21 -0.76 1.75
N ARG A 152 3.45 -1.14 0.50
CA ARG A 152 4.67 -0.84 -0.23
C ARG A 152 4.37 0.24 -1.26
N GLY A 153 4.83 1.46 -0.98
CA GLY A 153 4.58 2.58 -1.90
C GLY A 153 5.45 2.62 -3.14
N VAL A 154 4.84 3.03 -4.25
CA VAL A 154 5.45 3.40 -5.54
C VAL A 154 5.18 4.88 -5.80
N ASN A 155 6.15 5.58 -6.39
CA ASN A 155 6.18 7.05 -6.48
C ASN A 155 6.04 7.76 -5.12
N ARG A 156 6.77 7.26 -4.12
CA ARG A 156 6.70 7.76 -2.73
C ARG A 156 7.11 9.23 -2.57
N LYS A 157 7.87 9.79 -3.50
CA LYS A 157 8.27 11.20 -3.45
C LYS A 157 7.04 12.10 -3.49
N LEU A 158 6.03 11.73 -4.28
CA LEU A 158 4.77 12.45 -4.37
C LEU A 158 4.02 12.45 -3.03
N LEU A 159 3.90 11.28 -2.39
CA LEU A 159 3.15 11.12 -1.14
C LEU A 159 3.86 11.73 0.08
N ARG A 160 5.19 11.92 0.00
CA ARG A 160 6.00 12.43 1.11
C ARG A 160 5.56 13.81 1.59
N LYS A 161 5.01 14.66 0.72
CA LYS A 161 4.53 16.01 1.13
C LYS A 161 3.41 15.89 2.17
N TYR A 162 2.45 14.99 1.96
CA TYR A 162 1.33 14.73 2.86
C TYR A 162 1.81 14.07 4.16
N GLU A 163 2.71 13.08 4.06
CA GLU A 163 3.34 12.45 5.23
C GLU A 163 4.02 13.49 6.14
N GLN A 164 4.70 14.48 5.54
CA GLN A 164 5.39 15.54 6.27
C GLN A 164 4.44 16.55 6.89
N GLN A 165 3.39 16.95 6.16
CA GLN A 165 2.36 17.86 6.69
C GLN A 165 1.69 17.26 7.93
N ILE A 166 1.25 16.00 7.87
CA ILE A 166 0.66 15.29 9.01
C ILE A 166 1.66 15.19 10.16
N ALA A 167 2.90 14.75 9.89
CA ALA A 167 3.91 14.61 10.92
C ALA A 167 4.28 15.95 11.61
N SER A 168 4.20 17.06 10.88
CA SER A 168 4.49 18.40 11.41
C SER A 168 3.35 18.96 12.26
N ASN A 169 2.12 18.50 12.02
CA ASN A 169 0.94 18.85 12.81
C ASN A 169 0.80 17.87 13.99
N ILE A 170 1.50 18.15 15.10
CA ILE A 170 1.55 17.28 16.28
C ILE A 170 0.16 16.95 16.84
N PRO A 171 -0.79 17.91 17.00
CA PRO A 171 -2.15 17.59 17.43
C PRO A 171 -2.84 16.58 16.52
N LEU A 172 -2.82 16.82 15.20
CA LEU A 172 -3.42 15.91 14.21
C LEU A 172 -2.76 14.53 14.24
N SER A 173 -1.43 14.47 14.25
CA SER A 173 -0.71 13.19 14.31
C SER A 173 -1.07 12.40 15.56
N LYS A 174 -1.18 13.04 16.73
CA LYS A 174 -1.54 12.36 17.97
C LYS A 174 -2.98 11.85 17.94
N SER A 175 -3.92 12.65 17.44
CA SER A 175 -5.32 12.22 17.35
C SER A 175 -5.53 11.04 16.41
N LEU A 176 -4.69 10.90 15.37
CA LEU A 176 -4.78 9.80 14.40
C LEU A 176 -4.20 8.47 14.92
N GLU A 177 -3.36 8.48 15.97
CA GLU A 177 -2.68 7.27 16.46
C GLU A 177 -3.68 6.18 16.88
N GLU A 178 -4.73 6.55 17.63
CA GLU A 178 -5.75 5.62 18.10
C GLU A 178 -6.54 5.03 16.92
N SER A 179 -6.98 5.86 15.97
CA SER A 179 -7.70 5.41 14.78
C SER A 179 -6.87 4.43 13.95
N ILE A 180 -5.57 4.69 13.80
CA ILE A 180 -4.66 3.79 13.08
C ILE A 180 -4.50 2.46 13.81
N GLU A 181 -4.34 2.48 15.14
CA GLU A 181 -4.25 1.24 15.93
C GLU A 181 -5.52 0.39 15.79
N HIS A 182 -6.69 1.03 15.81
CA HIS A 182 -7.96 0.33 15.56
C HIS A 182 -8.03 -0.32 14.17
N CYS A 183 -7.54 0.35 13.11
CA CYS A 183 -7.43 -0.27 11.79
C CYS A 183 -6.50 -1.51 11.80
N PHE A 184 -5.41 -1.46 12.56
CA PHE A 184 -4.49 -2.60 12.70
C PHE A 184 -5.12 -3.78 13.43
N ASP A 185 -5.82 -3.54 14.53
CA ASP A 185 -6.53 -4.58 15.27
C ASP A 185 -7.56 -5.27 14.36
N GLY A 186 -8.27 -4.50 13.53
CA GLY A 186 -9.18 -5.04 12.52
C GLY A 186 -8.49 -6.02 11.57
N ILE A 187 -7.35 -5.67 10.99
CA ILE A 187 -6.62 -6.55 10.05
C ILE A 187 -6.05 -7.80 10.72
N VAL A 188 -5.41 -7.65 11.88
CA VAL A 188 -4.72 -8.77 12.58
C VAL A 188 -5.69 -9.90 12.92
N GLN A 189 -6.95 -9.55 13.21
CA GLN A 189 -7.99 -10.51 13.58
C GLN A 189 -8.62 -11.23 12.36
N THR A 190 -8.30 -10.83 11.13
CA THR A 190 -8.89 -11.48 9.94
C THR A 190 -8.21 -12.82 9.62
N SER A 191 -9.04 -13.82 9.29
CA SER A 191 -8.60 -15.14 8.84
C SER A 191 -7.79 -15.06 7.54
N GLN A 192 -8.15 -14.14 6.64
CA GLN A 192 -7.46 -13.91 5.37
C GLN A 192 -6.02 -13.41 5.56
N HIS A 193 -5.80 -12.53 6.55
CA HIS A 193 -4.46 -12.03 6.86
C HIS A 193 -3.58 -13.12 7.47
N THR A 194 -4.12 -13.89 8.40
CA THR A 194 -3.46 -15.09 8.94
C THR A 194 -3.07 -16.08 7.84
N TYR A 195 -4.03 -16.41 6.96
CA TYR A 195 -3.80 -17.30 5.83
C TYR A 195 -2.68 -16.80 4.91
N SER A 196 -2.61 -15.49 4.68
CA SER A 196 -1.55 -14.89 3.86
C SER A 196 -0.15 -15.15 4.43
N PHE A 197 0.04 -15.06 5.75
CA PHE A 197 1.34 -15.37 6.38
C PHE A 197 1.73 -16.84 6.26
N HIS A 198 0.78 -17.77 6.38
CA HIS A 198 1.04 -19.19 6.12
C HIS A 198 1.44 -19.40 4.66
N LYS A 199 0.72 -18.79 3.72
CA LYS A 199 1.05 -18.84 2.28
C LYS A 199 2.47 -18.34 2.00
N TYR A 200 2.88 -17.22 2.60
CA TYR A 200 4.23 -16.68 2.42
C TYR A 200 5.29 -17.58 3.01
N SER A 201 5.03 -18.17 4.18
CA SER A 201 5.96 -19.10 4.83
C SER A 201 6.15 -20.38 4.02
N HIS A 202 5.07 -20.94 3.47
CA HIS A 202 5.12 -22.12 2.60
C HIS A 202 5.94 -21.84 1.33
N ARG A 203 5.74 -20.69 0.68
CA ARG A 203 6.50 -20.29 -0.52
C ARG A 203 8.00 -20.16 -0.27
N LEU A 204 8.42 -19.80 0.95
CA LEU A 204 9.84 -19.81 1.32
C LEU A 204 10.36 -21.23 1.48
N GLN A 205 9.59 -22.11 2.13
CA GLN A 205 9.95 -23.52 2.32
C GLN A 205 10.09 -24.25 0.98
N ASP A 206 9.19 -24.01 0.03
CA ASP A 206 9.26 -24.59 -1.33
C ASP A 206 10.54 -24.21 -2.07
N LYS A 207 11.16 -23.08 -1.71
CA LYS A 207 12.44 -22.62 -2.24
C LYS A 207 13.65 -23.12 -1.44
N GLY A 208 13.44 -24.02 -0.48
CA GLY A 208 14.48 -24.50 0.43
C GLY A 208 14.89 -23.48 1.50
N ILE A 209 14.15 -22.38 1.66
CA ILE A 209 14.44 -21.34 2.66
C ILE A 209 13.62 -21.67 3.91
N GLY A 210 14.28 -22.31 4.88
CA GLY A 210 13.68 -22.58 6.19
C GLY A 210 13.34 -21.28 6.92
N LEU A 211 12.15 -21.22 7.52
CA LEU A 211 11.75 -20.10 8.38
C LEU A 211 12.48 -20.21 9.73
N PRO A 212 13.35 -19.27 10.11
CA PRO A 212 14.02 -19.32 11.40
C PRO A 212 13.01 -19.36 12.55
N SER A 213 13.30 -20.10 13.61
CA SER A 213 12.43 -20.23 14.79
C SER A 213 12.09 -18.86 15.40
N THR A 214 13.04 -17.93 15.40
CA THR A 214 12.85 -16.55 15.86
C THR A 214 11.83 -15.78 15.02
N MET A 215 11.75 -16.04 13.71
CA MET A 215 10.77 -15.43 12.83
C MET A 215 9.40 -16.09 12.97
N ALA A 216 9.36 -17.41 13.11
CA ALA A 216 8.13 -18.13 13.38
C ALA A 216 7.46 -17.64 14.69
N ALA A 217 8.24 -17.43 15.74
CA ALA A 217 7.76 -16.84 17.00
C ALA A 217 7.21 -15.42 16.81
N LYS A 218 7.87 -14.57 16.00
CA LYS A 218 7.38 -13.22 15.70
C LYS A 218 6.06 -13.21 14.91
N ILE A 219 5.87 -14.17 14.00
CA ILE A 219 4.61 -14.30 13.25
C ILE A 219 3.47 -14.69 14.20
N LYS A 220 3.71 -15.68 15.07
CA LYS A 220 2.74 -16.11 16.09
C LYS A 220 2.35 -14.98 17.03
N ASP A 221 3.33 -14.29 17.61
CA ASP A 221 3.11 -13.12 18.47
C ASP A 221 2.32 -12.01 17.76
N TYR A 222 2.63 -11.72 16.49
CA TYR A 222 1.91 -10.73 15.71
C TYR A 222 0.46 -11.13 15.41
N LEU A 223 0.21 -12.41 15.09
CA LEU A 223 -1.13 -12.93 14.79
C LEU A 223 -1.93 -13.29 16.06
N LYS A 224 -1.36 -13.10 17.25
CA LYS A 224 -1.96 -13.45 18.55
C LYS A 224 -2.30 -14.97 18.62
N GLN A 225 -1.38 -15.82 18.14
CA GLN A 225 -1.49 -17.30 18.09
C GLN A 225 -0.41 -18.03 18.90
#